data_AF-A0A3N4M0S2-F1
#
_entry.id   AF-A0A3N4M0S2-F1
#
_cell.length_a   1.000
_cell.length_b   1.000
_cell.length_c   1.000
_cell.angle_alpha   90.00
_cell.angle_beta   90.00
_cell.angle_gamma   90.00
#
_symmetry.space_group_name_H-M   'P 1'
#
loop_
_entity.id
_entity.type
_entity.pdbx_description
1 polymer ?
#
loop_
_entity_poly.entity_id
_entity_poly.type
_entity_poly.pdbx_seq_one_letter_code
_entity_poly.pdbx_strand_id
1 'polypeptide(L)'
;LQVAEGLLAGLIGHASLFFQGGILHRDISPNNIIVIDDSLPQLTLASSPVLTPSDPFAWIWPRDTPLRGCLIDLDYAIEASAQPSGAFDRTGTYPFIAIQVLRGLERHRYRHDLESFLYVLLW
;
A
#
# COMPACT_ATOMS: atom_id res chain seq x y z
N LEU A 1 -0.73 -3.69 19.07
CA LEU A 1 -0.38 -4.83 18.20
C LEU A 1 -1.12 -4.74 16.87
N GLN A 2 -2.46 -4.67 16.89
CA GLN A 2 -3.31 -4.51 15.70
C GLN A 2 -2.90 -3.39 14.74
N VAL A 3 -2.58 -2.19 15.26
CA VAL A 3 -2.11 -1.06 14.43
C VAL A 3 -0.81 -1.40 13.68
N ALA A 4 0.13 -2.07 14.34
CA ALA A 4 1.40 -2.46 13.72
C ALA A 4 1.19 -3.57 12.67
N GLU A 5 0.28 -4.51 12.92
CA GLU A 5 -0.11 -5.55 11.96
C GLU A 5 -0.79 -4.95 10.72
N GLY A 6 -1.70 -3.98 10.92
CA GLY A 6 -2.32 -3.23 9.84
C GLY A 6 -1.30 -2.46 9.01
N LEU A 7 -0.41 -1.71 9.67
CA LEU A 7 0.62 -0.93 8.97
C LEU A 7 1.56 -1.83 8.16
N LEU A 8 1.97 -2.97 8.73
CA LEU A 8 2.79 -3.97 8.04
C LEU A 8 2.05 -4.52 6.82
N ALA A 9 0.77 -4.88 6.96
CA ALA A 9 -0.06 -5.34 5.86
C ALA A 9 -0.26 -4.28 4.78
N GLY A 10 -0.44 -3.02 5.17
CA GLY A 10 -0.46 -1.88 4.27
C GLY A 10 0.82 -1.77 3.46
N LEU A 11 1.98 -1.87 4.13
CA LEU A 11 3.30 -1.79 3.49
C LEU A 11 3.53 -2.95 2.50
N ILE A 12 3.16 -4.17 2.88
CA ILE A 12 3.25 -5.36 2.02
C ILE A 12 2.30 -5.23 0.82
N GLY A 13 1.07 -4.79 1.04
CA GLY A 13 0.11 -4.50 -0.03
C GLY A 13 0.63 -3.45 -1.00
N HIS A 14 1.21 -2.37 -0.48
CA HIS A 14 1.86 -1.33 -1.29
C HIS A 14 3.04 -1.86 -2.11
N ALA A 15 3.91 -2.67 -1.49
CA ALA A 15 5.03 -3.30 -2.20
C ALA A 15 4.53 -4.21 -3.33
N SER A 16 3.47 -5.00 -3.10
CA SER A 16 2.83 -5.82 -4.13
C SER A 16 2.26 -4.97 -5.27
N LEU A 17 1.52 -3.90 -4.98
CA LEU A 17 1.00 -2.97 -5.98
C LEU A 17 2.12 -2.40 -6.87
N PHE A 18 3.24 -2.01 -6.28
CA PHE A 18 4.34 -1.41 -7.03
C PHE A 18 5.15 -2.43 -7.84
N PHE A 19 5.65 -3.50 -7.20
CA PHE A 19 6.57 -4.43 -7.84
C PHE A 19 5.89 -5.39 -8.82
N GLN A 20 4.60 -5.70 -8.63
CA GLN A 20 3.84 -6.56 -9.54
C GLN A 20 2.85 -5.79 -10.38
N GLY A 21 2.07 -4.91 -9.75
CA GLY A 21 1.06 -4.14 -10.45
C GLY A 21 1.66 -3.01 -11.27
N GLY A 22 2.87 -2.55 -10.96
CA GLY A 22 3.40 -1.31 -11.50
C GLY A 22 2.50 -0.13 -11.13
N ILE A 23 1.83 -0.17 -9.97
CA ILE A 23 0.83 0.80 -9.53
C ILE A 23 1.39 1.65 -8.38
N LEU A 24 1.13 2.95 -8.44
CA LEU A 24 1.30 3.89 -7.33
C LEU A 24 -0.06 4.12 -6.67
N HIS A 25 -0.10 4.10 -5.34
CA HIS A 25 -1.37 4.20 -4.60
C HIS A 25 -1.86 5.65 -4.47
N ARG A 26 -0.96 6.57 -4.10
CA ARG A 26 -1.21 8.02 -4.03
C ARG A 26 -2.20 8.52 -2.98
N ASP A 27 -2.72 7.64 -2.13
CA ASP A 27 -3.62 8.00 -1.05
C ASP A 27 -3.45 7.07 0.15
N ILE A 28 -2.22 6.98 0.65
CA ILE A 28 -1.94 6.24 1.88
C ILE A 28 -2.42 7.07 3.07
N SER A 29 -3.35 6.50 3.84
CA SER A 29 -3.90 7.08 5.06
C SER A 29 -4.33 5.97 6.03
N PRO A 30 -4.55 6.26 7.33
CA PRO A 30 -5.01 5.24 8.28
C PRO A 30 -6.37 4.64 7.90
N ASN A 31 -7.20 5.41 7.19
CA ASN A 31 -8.53 4.97 6.76
C ASN A 31 -8.47 3.95 5.61
N ASN A 32 -7.35 3.92 4.88
CA ASN A 32 -7.16 3.05 3.73
C ASN A 32 -6.41 1.76 4.10
N ILE A 33 -6.19 1.52 5.40
CA ILE A 33 -5.55 0.31 5.93
C ILE A 33 -6.57 -0.43 6.81
N ILE A 34 -6.97 -1.62 6.39
CA ILE A 34 -7.87 -2.48 7.15
C ILE A 34 -7.05 -3.48 7.96
N VAL A 35 -7.38 -3.64 9.25
CA VAL A 35 -6.90 -4.75 10.09
C VAL A 35 -7.95 -5.86 10.09
N ILE A 36 -7.53 -7.09 9.84
CA ILE A 36 -8.41 -8.25 9.87
C ILE A 36 -8.18 -8.98 11.20
N ASP A 37 -9.24 -9.09 12.00
CA ASP A 37 -9.22 -9.81 13.27
C ASP A 37 -9.52 -11.31 13.05
N ASP A 38 -8.99 -12.16 13.94
CA ASP A 38 -9.15 -13.63 13.94
C ASP A 38 -10.61 -14.08 14.09
N SER A 39 -11.48 -13.17 14.53
CA SER A 39 -12.93 -13.38 14.59
C SER A 39 -13.58 -13.52 13.20
N LEU A 40 -12.86 -13.25 12.11
CA LEU A 40 -13.30 -13.45 10.73
C LEU A 40 -12.59 -14.66 10.08
N PRO A 41 -13.01 -15.91 10.38
CA PRO A 41 -12.35 -17.14 9.93
C PRO A 41 -12.36 -17.37 8.40
N GLN A 42 -13.03 -16.53 7.60
CA GLN A 42 -13.21 -16.75 6.16
C GLN A 42 -12.27 -15.92 5.26
N LEU A 43 -11.67 -14.83 5.76
CA LEU A 43 -10.77 -13.98 4.94
C LEU A 43 -9.30 -14.42 5.00
N THR A 44 -8.89 -15.08 6.08
CA THR A 44 -7.55 -15.70 6.20
C THR A 44 -7.39 -16.94 5.33
N LEU A 45 -8.51 -17.51 4.86
CA LEU A 45 -8.59 -18.73 4.04
C LEU A 45 -8.86 -18.46 2.55
N ALA A 46 -8.87 -17.21 2.11
CA ALA A 46 -8.88 -16.89 0.68
C ALA A 46 -7.53 -17.26 0.06
N SER A 47 -7.34 -18.58 -0.07
CA SER A 47 -6.50 -19.28 -1.04
C SER A 47 -5.32 -18.45 -1.51
N SER A 48 -4.27 -18.37 -0.69
CA SER A 48 -2.95 -18.22 -1.26
C SER A 48 -2.81 -19.33 -2.30
N PRO A 49 -2.62 -18.99 -3.59
CA PRO A 49 -2.39 -20.00 -4.61
C PRO A 49 -1.21 -20.86 -4.17
N VAL A 50 -1.26 -22.15 -4.53
CA VAL A 50 -0.26 -23.17 -4.22
C VAL A 50 1.14 -22.56 -4.14
N LEU A 51 1.86 -22.82 -3.03
CA LEU A 51 3.29 -22.54 -2.88
C LEU A 51 4.03 -23.13 -4.09
N THR A 52 4.28 -22.33 -5.13
CA THR A 52 5.20 -22.71 -6.18
C THR A 52 6.58 -22.19 -5.81
N PRO A 53 7.66 -22.94 -6.09
CA PRO A 53 9.03 -22.44 -5.96
C PRO A 53 9.31 -21.16 -6.78
N SER A 54 8.36 -20.79 -7.66
CA SER A 54 8.37 -19.61 -8.52
C SER A 54 7.48 -18.47 -8.02
N ASP A 55 6.96 -18.51 -6.79
CA ASP A 55 6.11 -17.43 -6.27
C ASP A 55 6.90 -16.10 -6.27
N PRO A 56 6.53 -15.13 -7.13
CA PRO A 56 7.27 -13.87 -7.22
C PRO A 56 7.07 -12.99 -5.99
N PHE A 57 6.29 -13.41 -4.98
CA PHE A 57 6.00 -12.65 -3.76
C PHE A 57 6.64 -13.22 -2.50
N ALA A 58 7.23 -14.42 -2.57
CA ALA A 58 7.85 -15.05 -1.41
C ALA A 58 8.98 -14.19 -0.80
N TRP A 59 9.64 -13.35 -1.63
CA TRP A 59 10.66 -12.42 -1.18
C TRP A 59 10.10 -11.15 -0.50
N ILE A 60 8.84 -10.77 -0.75
CA ILE A 60 8.18 -9.64 -0.10
C ILE A 60 7.57 -10.07 1.24
N TRP A 61 6.82 -11.17 1.24
CA TRP A 61 6.20 -11.71 2.44
C TRP A 61 6.03 -13.24 2.36
N PRO A 62 6.52 -14.00 3.36
CA PRO A 62 6.30 -15.44 3.44
C PRO A 62 4.81 -15.80 3.57
N ARG A 63 4.30 -16.68 2.70
CA ARG A 63 2.88 -17.06 2.69
C ARG A 63 2.47 -18.05 3.80
N ASP A 64 3.43 -18.57 4.55
CA ASP A 64 3.20 -19.38 5.75
C ASP A 64 2.81 -18.51 6.97
N THR A 65 3.03 -17.20 6.89
CA THR A 65 2.64 -16.25 7.93
C THR A 65 1.38 -15.49 7.50
N PRO A 66 0.26 -15.61 8.24
CA PRO A 66 -0.98 -14.94 7.86
C PRO A 66 -0.82 -13.43 7.93
N LEU A 67 -1.19 -12.74 6.85
CA LEU A 67 -1.24 -11.29 6.81
C LEU A 67 -2.56 -10.79 7.38
N ARG A 68 -2.51 -10.00 8.46
CA ARG A 68 -3.69 -9.57 9.23
C ARG A 68 -4.18 -8.18 8.84
N GLY A 69 -4.29 -7.95 7.54
CA GLY A 69 -4.78 -6.69 7.01
C GLY A 69 -4.63 -6.57 5.51
N CYS A 70 -5.10 -5.46 4.97
CA CYS A 70 -4.93 -5.11 3.56
C CYS A 70 -4.94 -3.60 3.35
N LEU A 71 -4.34 -3.19 2.24
CA LEU A 71 -4.41 -1.84 1.71
C LEU A 71 -5.59 -1.74 0.73
N ILE A 72 -6.42 -0.72 0.88
CA ILE A 72 -7.63 -0.50 0.07
C ILE A 72 -7.62 0.91 -0.55
N ASP A 73 -8.66 1.21 -1.33
CA ASP A 73 -8.89 2.52 -1.95
C ASP A 73 -7.86 2.89 -3.03
N LEU A 74 -8.14 2.45 -4.25
CA LEU A 74 -7.31 2.68 -5.44
C LEU A 74 -7.90 3.76 -6.36
N ASP A 75 -8.82 4.59 -5.86
CA ASP A 75 -9.50 5.59 -6.70
C ASP A 75 -8.55 6.65 -7.26
N TYR A 76 -7.44 6.91 -6.56
CA TYR A 76 -6.36 7.81 -7.01
C TYR A 76 -5.15 7.07 -7.60
N ALA A 77 -5.20 5.74 -7.70
CA ALA A 77 -4.07 4.95 -8.14
C ALA A 77 -3.76 5.17 -9.63
N ILE A 78 -2.47 5.10 -9.98
CA ILE A 78 -2.01 5.19 -11.37
C ILE A 78 -0.95 4.15 -11.68
N GLU A 79 -0.80 3.83 -12.96
CA GLU A 79 0.39 3.12 -13.42
C GLU A 79 1.64 3.99 -13.22
N ALA A 80 2.68 3.40 -12.64
CA ALA A 80 3.98 4.02 -12.41
C ALA A 80 4.66 4.43 -13.74
N SER A 81 4.35 3.73 -14.84
CA SER A 81 4.78 4.04 -16.19
C SER A 81 3.90 5.05 -16.92
N ALA A 82 2.77 5.47 -16.34
CA ALA A 82 1.83 6.37 -17.02
C ALA A 82 2.50 7.69 -17.42
N GLN A 83 2.28 8.09 -18.68
CA GLN A 83 2.80 9.34 -19.20
C GLN A 83 2.27 10.53 -18.38
N PRO A 84 3.10 11.56 -18.13
CA PRO A 84 2.67 12.71 -17.37
C PRO A 84 1.60 13.49 -18.14
N SER A 85 0.44 13.75 -17.51
CA SER A 85 -0.59 14.66 -18.04
C SER A 85 -0.22 16.15 -17.88
N GLY A 86 0.98 16.46 -17.37
CA GLY A 86 1.46 17.81 -17.11
C GLY A 86 0.91 18.45 -15.83
N ALA A 87 -0.10 17.85 -15.19
CA ALA A 87 -0.63 18.31 -13.91
C ALA A 87 0.19 17.76 -12.73
N PHE A 88 0.50 18.61 -11.76
CA PHE A 88 0.97 18.16 -10.45
C PHE A 88 -0.21 17.61 -9.67
N ASP A 89 -0.37 16.30 -9.73
CA ASP A 89 -1.41 15.60 -9.00
C ASP A 89 -1.18 15.69 -7.48
N ARG A 90 -1.84 16.66 -6.84
CA ARG A 90 -1.95 16.81 -5.38
C ARG A 90 -3.14 16.01 -4.86
N THR A 91 -3.14 14.71 -5.12
CA THR A 91 -4.19 13.81 -4.64
C THR A 91 -3.80 13.20 -3.31
N GLY A 92 -4.81 12.80 -2.54
CA GLY A 92 -4.65 12.08 -1.29
C GLY A 92 -5.12 12.87 -0.08
N THR A 93 -5.04 12.21 1.07
CA THR A 93 -5.52 12.72 2.35
C THR A 93 -4.53 13.74 2.92
N TYR A 94 -4.91 15.03 3.00
CA TYR A 94 -4.01 16.18 3.27
C TYR A 94 -2.90 15.98 4.32
N PRO A 95 -3.15 15.44 5.53
CA PRO A 95 -2.11 15.25 6.54
C PRO A 95 -1.04 14.22 6.16
N PHE A 96 -1.33 13.36 5.18
CA PHE A 96 -0.48 12.24 4.78
C PHE A 96 0.18 12.46 3.42
N ILE A 97 -0.06 13.59 2.73
CA ILE A 97 0.59 13.88 1.45
C ILE A 97 2.07 14.22 1.68
N ALA A 98 2.97 13.53 0.97
CA ALA A 98 4.40 13.83 0.98
C ALA A 98 4.70 15.31 0.70
N ILE A 99 5.66 15.91 1.42
CA ILE A 99 5.90 17.36 1.43
C ILE A 99 6.18 17.89 0.01
N GLN A 100 6.97 17.15 -0.77
CA GLN A 100 7.35 17.58 -2.11
C GLN A 100 6.20 17.48 -3.12
N VAL A 101 5.29 16.51 -2.92
CA VAL A 101 4.03 16.39 -3.69
C VAL A 101 3.08 17.52 -3.30
N LEU A 102 2.92 17.77 -2.00
CA LEU A 102 2.07 18.83 -1.46
C LEU A 102 2.48 20.22 -1.99
N ARG A 103 3.79 20.49 -2.03
CA ARG A 103 4.34 21.74 -2.61
C ARG A 103 4.22 21.82 -4.13
N GLY A 104 3.82 20.75 -4.80
CA GLY A 104 3.80 20.65 -6.27
C GLY A 104 5.18 20.78 -6.89
N LEU A 105 6.23 20.40 -6.14
CA LEU A 105 7.61 20.42 -6.62
C LEU A 105 7.96 19.12 -7.35
N GLU A 106 7.26 18.04 -6.99
CA GLU A 106 7.53 16.72 -7.53
C GLU A 106 6.25 15.96 -7.84
N ARG A 107 6.32 15.09 -8.85
CA ARG A 107 5.27 14.11 -9.14
C ARG A 107 5.32 12.99 -8.10
N HIS A 108 4.14 12.47 -7.76
CA HIS A 108 4.01 11.29 -6.91
C HIS A 108 4.81 10.11 -7.46
N ARG A 109 5.50 9.40 -6.57
CA ARG A 109 6.40 8.27 -6.85
C ARG A 109 6.32 7.33 -5.67
N TYR A 110 6.83 6.11 -5.83
CA TYR A 110 6.83 5.10 -4.78
C TYR A 110 7.32 5.61 -3.41
N ARG A 111 8.43 6.38 -3.39
CA ARG A 111 8.96 6.95 -2.15
C ARG A 111 8.01 7.90 -1.42
N HIS A 112 7.07 8.52 -2.13
CA HIS A 112 6.10 9.44 -1.53
C HIS A 112 5.01 8.67 -0.81
N ASP A 113 4.59 7.50 -1.31
CA ASP A 113 3.73 6.59 -0.55
C ASP A 113 4.44 6.09 0.72
N LEU A 114 5.76 5.81 0.66
CA LEU A 114 6.54 5.47 1.87
C LEU A 114 6.62 6.61 2.89
N GLU A 115 6.73 7.86 2.44
CA GLU A 115 6.67 9.04 3.30
C GLU A 115 5.30 9.15 3.99
N SER A 116 4.22 8.88 3.26
CA SER A 116 2.87 8.79 3.83
C SER A 116 2.75 7.68 4.89
N PHE A 117 3.35 6.50 4.68
CA PHE A 117 3.39 5.44 5.71
C PHE A 117 4.11 5.88 6.99
N LEU A 118 5.18 6.68 6.87
CA LEU A 118 5.84 7.28 8.04
C LEU A 118 4.90 8.24 8.77
N TYR A 119 4.11 9.03 8.05
CA TYR A 119 3.11 9.92 8.67
C TYR A 119 1.98 9.15 9.36
N VAL A 120 1.50 8.06 8.76
CA VAL A 120 0.53 7.16 9.39
C VAL A 120 1.08 6.54 10.67
N LEU A 121 2.37 6.17 10.70
CA LEU A 121 3.02 5.62 11.88
C LEU A 121 3.14 6.63 13.04
N LEU A 122 3.28 7.92 12.72
CA LEU A 122 3.45 9.00 13.71
C LEU A 122 2.14 9.60 14.22
N TRP A 123 1.01 9.25 13.63
CA TRP A 123 -0.32 9.77 13.94
C TRP A 123 -0.94 9.05 15.15
#